data_AF-A0A2L2WNI6-F1
#
_entry.id   AF-A0A2L2WNI6-F1
#
_cell.length_a   1.000
_cell.length_b   1.000
_cell.length_c   1.000
_cell.angle_alpha   90.00
_cell.angle_beta   90.00
_cell.angle_gamma   90.00
#
_symmetry.space_group_name_H-M   'P 1'
#
loop_
_entity.id
_entity.type
_entity.pdbx_description
1 polymer ?
#
loop_
_entity_poly.entity_id
_entity_poly.type
_entity_poly.pdbx_seq_one_letter_code
_entity_poly.pdbx_strand_id
1 'polypeptide(L)'
;MSNTIQSIKEAYLNAYAEQKKVEESIKKEAEKAHAASLRYQKLSAKKMGEYHKLSSKSYRSVTLHWTDALVLPILREVDKRTGLNFYEMTKERGMACFGLRAECPVFAINENNETIASLVFTPGPDGAVYIDSGETTGDYQPGSIGDMNGFGNVVEEVTSIEVIIENLCRRCPELAESIRKHQ
;
A
#
# COMPACT_ATOMS: atom_id res chain seq x y z
N MET A 1 34.39 48.43 -54.02
CA MET A 1 33.18 47.95 -53.29
C MET A 1 32.95 46.43 -53.49
N SER A 2 34.01 45.60 -53.44
CA SER A 2 33.91 44.15 -53.74
C SER A 2 34.11 43.24 -52.52
N ASN A 3 34.54 43.77 -51.37
CA ASN A 3 34.87 42.96 -50.18
C ASN A 3 33.68 42.64 -49.27
N THR A 4 32.56 43.38 -49.37
CA THR A 4 31.44 43.25 -48.43
C THR A 4 30.52 42.08 -48.74
N ILE A 5 30.29 41.76 -50.02
CA ILE A 5 29.43 40.62 -50.40
C ILE A 5 30.15 39.29 -50.15
N GLN A 6 31.47 39.26 -50.37
CA GLN A 6 32.28 38.07 -50.15
C GLN A 6 32.35 37.71 -48.66
N SER A 7 32.55 38.71 -47.78
CA SER A 7 32.56 38.48 -46.33
C SER A 7 31.19 38.03 -45.80
N ILE A 8 30.08 38.54 -46.36
CA ILE A 8 28.73 38.09 -46.01
C ILE A 8 28.51 36.63 -46.42
N LYS A 9 28.98 36.22 -47.61
CA LYS A 9 28.89 34.83 -48.06
C LYS A 9 29.70 33.88 -47.17
N GLU A 10 30.90 34.28 -46.79
CA GLU A 10 31.75 33.49 -45.90
C GLU A 10 31.15 33.36 -44.50
N ALA A 11 30.60 34.45 -43.95
CA ALA A 11 29.89 34.43 -42.67
C ALA A 11 28.65 33.52 -42.71
N TYR A 12 27.88 33.55 -43.80
CA TYR A 12 26.73 32.67 -43.99
C TYR A 12 27.12 31.20 -44.07
N LEU A 13 28.16 30.86 -44.85
CA LEU A 13 28.64 29.48 -44.99
C LEU A 13 29.18 28.93 -43.66
N ASN A 14 29.87 29.76 -42.88
CA ASN A 14 30.35 29.38 -41.55
C ASN A 14 29.18 29.15 -40.59
N ALA A 15 28.20 30.05 -40.53
CA ALA A 15 27.01 29.89 -39.70
C ALA A 15 26.20 28.64 -40.08
N TYR A 16 26.05 28.38 -41.38
CA TYR A 16 25.37 27.18 -41.87
C TYR A 16 26.14 25.88 -41.50
N ALA A 17 27.47 25.90 -41.60
CA ALA A 17 28.30 24.76 -41.19
C ALA A 17 28.25 24.52 -39.68
N GLU A 18 28.19 25.57 -38.86
CA GLU A 18 28.01 25.46 -37.41
C GLU A 18 26.63 24.93 -37.04
N GLN A 19 25.57 25.46 -37.67
CA GLN A 19 24.20 24.97 -37.47
C GLN A 19 24.08 23.48 -37.78
N LYS A 20 24.67 23.03 -38.91
CA LYS A 20 24.66 21.62 -39.28
C LYS A 20 25.37 20.73 -38.26
N LYS A 21 26.48 21.19 -37.68
CA LYS A 21 27.19 20.46 -36.61
C LYS A 21 26.34 20.34 -35.34
N VAL A 22 25.62 21.41 -34.97
CA VAL A 22 24.71 21.41 -33.81
C VAL A 22 23.55 20.44 -34.03
N GLU A 23 22.92 20.48 -35.20
CA GLU A 23 21.83 19.56 -35.57
C GLU A 23 22.27 18.08 -35.52
N GLU A 24 23.46 17.78 -36.05
CA GLU A 24 24.04 16.43 -35.99
C GLU A 24 24.34 15.98 -34.54
N SER A 25 24.76 16.90 -33.66
CA SER A 25 25.00 16.61 -32.25
C SER A 25 23.71 16.29 -31.50
N ILE A 26 22.67 17.13 -31.67
CA ILE A 26 21.35 16.94 -31.06
C ILE A 26 20.75 15.61 -31.50
N LYS A 27 20.85 15.28 -32.79
CA LYS A 27 20.35 14.02 -33.33
C LYS A 27 21.03 12.80 -32.67
N LYS A 28 22.36 12.83 -32.52
CA LYS A 28 23.11 11.77 -31.84
C LYS A 28 22.71 11.62 -30.37
N GLU A 29 22.42 12.72 -29.69
CA GLU A 29 22.00 12.71 -28.28
C GLU A 29 20.57 12.15 -28.12
N ALA A 30 19.65 12.54 -29.01
CA ALA A 30 18.30 12.00 -29.06
C ALA A 30 18.30 10.48 -29.35
N GLU A 31 19.15 10.01 -30.26
CA GLU A 31 19.31 8.58 -30.54
C GLU A 31 19.82 7.80 -29.32
N LYS A 32 20.77 8.36 -28.56
CA LYS A 32 21.27 7.76 -27.30
C LYS A 32 20.18 7.71 -26.23
N ALA A 33 19.42 8.79 -26.05
CA ALA A 33 18.31 8.84 -25.09
C ALA A 33 17.20 7.83 -25.45
N HIS A 34 16.87 7.71 -26.73
CA HIS A 34 15.91 6.72 -27.22
C HIS A 34 16.40 5.29 -26.98
N ALA A 35 17.67 5.00 -27.26
CA ALA A 35 18.27 3.70 -26.97
C ALA A 35 18.27 3.35 -25.47
N ALA A 36 18.52 4.33 -24.60
CA ALA A 36 18.45 4.16 -23.15
C ALA A 36 17.01 3.87 -22.68
N SER A 37 16.02 4.60 -23.21
CA SER A 37 14.60 4.38 -22.94
C SER A 37 14.16 2.96 -23.33
N LEU A 38 14.54 2.49 -24.53
CA LEU A 38 14.25 1.13 -24.97
C LEU A 38 14.89 0.06 -24.08
N ARG A 39 16.11 0.29 -23.58
CA ARG A 39 16.76 -0.61 -22.60
C ARG A 39 15.98 -0.66 -21.30
N TYR A 40 15.54 0.49 -20.80
CA TYR A 40 14.75 0.57 -19.56
C TYR A 40 13.40 -0.14 -19.71
N GLN A 41 12.69 0.06 -20.83
CA GLN A 41 11.44 -0.65 -21.13
C GLN A 41 11.65 -2.17 -21.20
N LYS A 42 12.72 -2.64 -21.85
CA LYS A 42 13.04 -4.08 -21.88
C LYS A 42 13.34 -4.64 -20.49
N LEU A 43 14.06 -3.88 -19.65
CA LEU A 43 14.37 -4.28 -18.29
C LEU A 43 13.12 -4.32 -17.40
N SER A 44 12.23 -3.32 -17.51
CA SER A 44 10.98 -3.29 -16.75
C SER A 44 10.06 -4.43 -17.19
N ALA A 45 9.92 -4.68 -18.49
CA ALA A 45 9.14 -5.80 -19.01
C ALA A 45 9.68 -7.16 -18.55
N LYS A 46 11.02 -7.32 -18.52
CA LYS A 46 11.66 -8.52 -17.98
C LYS A 46 11.36 -8.70 -16.49
N LYS A 47 11.55 -7.66 -15.68
CA LYS A 47 11.23 -7.68 -14.24
C LYS A 47 9.75 -7.97 -14.00
N MET A 48 8.85 -7.39 -14.80
CA MET A 48 7.42 -7.66 -14.71
C MET A 48 7.08 -9.11 -15.06
N GLY A 49 7.73 -9.66 -16.10
CA GLY A 49 7.58 -11.08 -16.45
C GLY A 49 8.13 -12.03 -15.38
N GLU A 50 9.25 -11.68 -14.74
CA GLU A 50 9.80 -12.41 -13.59
C GLU A 50 8.87 -12.33 -12.38
N TYR A 51 8.32 -11.15 -12.09
CA TYR A 51 7.29 -10.96 -11.06
C TYR A 51 6.05 -11.79 -11.35
N HIS A 52 5.50 -11.79 -12.56
CA HIS A 52 4.36 -12.62 -12.93
C HIS A 52 4.66 -14.13 -12.83
N LYS A 53 5.88 -14.56 -13.17
CA LYS A 53 6.31 -15.97 -13.00
C LYS A 53 6.45 -16.37 -11.53
N LEU A 54 6.94 -15.47 -10.68
CA LEU A 54 7.04 -15.68 -9.23
C LEU A 54 5.65 -15.66 -8.59
N SER A 55 4.84 -14.67 -8.94
CA SER A 55 3.45 -14.52 -8.48
C SER A 55 2.59 -15.73 -8.88
N SER A 56 2.64 -16.19 -10.15
CA SER A 56 1.91 -17.38 -10.61
C SER A 56 2.39 -18.69 -9.98
N LYS A 57 3.67 -18.78 -9.60
CA LYS A 57 4.19 -19.89 -8.79
C LYS A 57 3.68 -19.81 -7.34
N SER A 58 3.66 -18.62 -6.74
CA SER A 58 3.12 -18.42 -5.38
C SER A 58 1.61 -18.73 -5.31
N TYR A 59 0.83 -18.37 -6.33
CA TYR A 59 -0.60 -18.71 -6.40
C TYR A 59 -0.87 -20.22 -6.45
N ARG A 60 0.08 -21.04 -6.92
CA ARG A 60 -0.06 -22.50 -6.98
C ARG A 60 0.42 -23.21 -5.72
N SER A 61 1.27 -22.59 -4.92
CA SER A 61 1.66 -23.09 -3.60
C SER A 61 0.87 -22.30 -2.57
N VAL A 62 -0.32 -22.80 -2.15
CA VAL A 62 -1.19 -22.25 -1.09
C VAL A 62 -0.45 -21.23 -0.20
N THR A 63 -0.39 -19.98 -0.63
CA THR A 63 0.31 -18.94 0.13
C THR A 63 -0.65 -18.62 1.24
N LEU A 64 -0.37 -19.17 2.42
CA LEU A 64 -1.11 -18.89 3.64
C LEU A 64 -0.98 -17.39 3.89
N HIS A 65 -1.99 -16.61 3.51
CA HIS A 65 -1.97 -15.16 3.72
C HIS A 65 -2.05 -14.89 5.22
N TRP A 66 -1.35 -13.89 5.73
CA TRP A 66 -1.26 -13.64 7.19
C TRP A 66 -2.65 -13.42 7.81
N THR A 67 -3.58 -12.83 7.05
CA THR A 67 -4.97 -12.67 7.47
C THR A 67 -5.66 -14.01 7.67
N ASP A 68 -5.50 -14.96 6.74
CA ASP A 68 -6.10 -16.30 6.85
C ASP A 68 -5.43 -17.14 7.95
N ALA A 69 -4.12 -16.97 8.10
CA ALA A 69 -3.28 -17.72 9.03
C ALA A 69 -3.44 -17.27 10.50
N LEU A 70 -3.60 -15.97 10.72
CA LEU A 70 -3.53 -15.35 12.05
C LEU A 70 -4.84 -14.65 12.42
N VAL A 71 -5.31 -13.73 11.58
CA VAL A 71 -6.50 -12.89 11.89
C VAL A 71 -7.77 -13.74 11.95
N LEU A 72 -7.98 -14.64 10.99
CA LEU A 72 -9.20 -15.42 10.92
C LEU A 72 -9.40 -16.34 12.15
N PRO A 73 -8.38 -17.09 12.64
CA PRO A 73 -8.48 -17.80 13.92
C PRO A 73 -8.74 -16.89 15.12
N ILE A 74 -8.10 -15.72 15.16
CA ILE A 74 -8.31 -14.72 16.22
C ILE A 74 -9.78 -14.29 16.26
N LEU A 75 -10.35 -13.91 15.11
CA LEU A 75 -11.74 -13.46 15.02
C LEU A 75 -12.74 -14.54 15.42
N ARG A 76 -12.47 -15.80 15.08
CA ARG A 76 -13.32 -16.92 15.51
C ARG A 76 -13.37 -17.02 17.04
N GLU A 77 -12.24 -16.85 17.71
CA GLU A 77 -12.18 -16.92 19.17
C GLU A 77 -12.77 -15.66 19.83
N VAL A 78 -12.56 -14.47 19.25
CA VAL A 78 -13.23 -13.23 19.68
C VAL A 78 -14.75 -13.41 19.59
N ASP A 79 -15.28 -13.87 18.46
CA ASP A 79 -16.71 -14.09 18.28
C ASP A 79 -17.29 -15.07 19.28
N LYS A 80 -16.59 -16.18 19.50
CA LYS A 80 -16.99 -17.19 20.48
C LYS A 80 -17.11 -16.62 21.90
N ARG A 81 -16.23 -15.68 22.28
CA ARG A 81 -16.20 -15.08 23.64
C ARG A 81 -17.03 -13.82 23.80
N THR A 82 -17.41 -13.17 22.70
CA THR A 82 -18.06 -11.84 22.74
C THR A 82 -19.43 -11.81 22.11
N GLY A 83 -19.74 -12.74 21.20
CA GLY A 83 -20.95 -12.75 20.39
C GLY A 83 -21.00 -11.68 19.29
N LEU A 84 -19.90 -10.97 18.99
CA LEU A 84 -19.91 -9.79 18.11
C LEU A 84 -19.89 -10.08 16.59
N ASN A 85 -19.77 -11.34 16.18
CA ASN A 85 -19.88 -11.79 14.79
C ASN A 85 -18.98 -11.06 13.76
N PHE A 86 -17.70 -10.89 14.07
CA PHE A 86 -16.69 -10.42 13.12
C PHE A 86 -16.37 -11.49 12.04
N TYR A 87 -16.33 -12.76 12.42
CA TYR A 87 -15.82 -13.87 11.62
C TYR A 87 -16.70 -14.19 10.43
N GLU A 88 -18.02 -14.35 10.59
CA GLU A 88 -18.88 -14.73 9.46
C GLU A 88 -18.91 -13.62 8.40
N MET A 89 -18.94 -12.36 8.85
CA MET A 89 -18.82 -11.21 7.95
C MET A 89 -17.52 -11.20 7.16
N THR A 90 -16.43 -11.47 7.85
CA THR A 90 -15.10 -11.47 7.26
C THR A 90 -14.91 -12.65 6.29
N LYS A 91 -15.53 -13.79 6.59
CA LYS A 91 -15.49 -14.99 5.75
C LYS A 91 -16.31 -14.83 4.47
N GLU A 92 -17.49 -14.20 4.54
CA GLU A 92 -18.34 -13.98 3.37
C GLU A 92 -17.79 -12.92 2.42
N ARG A 93 -17.23 -11.82 2.97
CA ARG A 93 -16.74 -10.68 2.17
C ARG A 93 -15.27 -10.78 1.80
N GLY A 94 -14.53 -11.66 2.47
CA GLY A 94 -13.07 -11.76 2.37
C GLY A 94 -12.35 -10.67 3.17
N MET A 95 -11.14 -10.99 3.63
CA MET A 95 -10.23 -10.01 4.23
C MET A 95 -9.46 -9.29 3.13
N ALA A 96 -9.67 -7.98 3.03
CA ALA A 96 -8.89 -7.13 2.15
C ALA A 96 -7.91 -6.29 2.98
N CYS A 97 -6.66 -6.22 2.51
CA CYS A 97 -5.65 -5.33 3.07
C CYS A 97 -5.62 -4.03 2.28
N PHE A 98 -5.52 -2.90 2.98
CA PHE A 98 -5.52 -1.56 2.40
C PHE A 98 -4.29 -0.75 2.84
N GLY A 99 -4.04 0.32 2.10
CA GLY A 99 -3.03 1.32 2.46
C GLY A 99 -1.59 0.79 2.50
N LEU A 100 -0.69 1.67 2.92
CA LEU A 100 0.74 1.39 3.03
C LEU A 100 1.09 0.58 4.29
N ARG A 101 0.21 0.53 5.29
CA ARG A 101 0.32 -0.31 6.49
C ARG A 101 -0.14 -1.75 6.26
N ALA A 102 -0.70 -2.06 5.09
CA ALA A 102 -1.38 -3.32 4.82
C ALA A 102 -2.46 -3.63 5.88
N GLU A 103 -3.25 -2.62 6.22
CA GLU A 103 -4.26 -2.70 7.28
C GLU A 103 -5.45 -3.55 6.82
N CYS A 104 -5.93 -4.41 7.72
CA CYS A 104 -7.04 -5.32 7.49
C CYS A 104 -8.19 -4.91 8.44
N PRO A 105 -9.07 -4.00 8.00
CA PRO A 105 -10.24 -3.62 8.77
C PRO A 105 -11.29 -4.72 8.75
N VAL A 106 -11.85 -5.02 9.92
CA VAL A 106 -12.95 -5.97 10.09
C VAL A 106 -14.04 -5.35 10.95
N PHE A 107 -15.28 -5.74 10.67
CA PHE A 107 -16.46 -5.08 11.20
C PHE A 107 -17.39 -6.13 11.81
N ALA A 108 -17.78 -5.88 13.05
CA ALA A 108 -18.87 -6.59 13.71
C ALA A 108 -20.18 -5.93 13.31
N ILE A 109 -21.17 -6.73 12.90
CA ILE A 109 -22.50 -6.25 12.59
C ILE A 109 -23.54 -6.85 13.52
N ASN A 110 -24.61 -6.09 13.79
CA ASN A 110 -25.78 -6.62 14.47
C ASN A 110 -26.76 -7.28 13.48
N GLU A 111 -27.88 -7.79 13.99
CA GLU A 111 -28.95 -8.42 13.20
C GLU A 111 -29.60 -7.47 12.17
N ASN A 112 -29.48 -6.16 12.39
CA ASN A 112 -29.95 -5.12 11.45
C ASN A 112 -28.91 -4.76 10.38
N ASN A 113 -27.77 -5.48 10.33
CA ASN A 113 -26.65 -5.21 9.43
C ASN A 113 -25.98 -3.85 9.67
N GLU A 114 -26.10 -3.31 10.88
CA GLU A 114 -25.42 -2.08 11.31
C GLU A 114 -24.07 -2.44 11.92
N THR A 115 -23.04 -1.64 11.63
CA THR A 115 -21.72 -1.83 12.24
C THR A 115 -21.76 -1.41 13.70
N ILE A 116 -21.46 -2.34 14.61
CA ILE A 116 -21.46 -2.10 16.06
C ILE A 116 -20.05 -2.01 16.65
N ALA A 117 -19.06 -2.61 16.00
CA ALA A 117 -17.66 -2.48 16.37
C ALA A 117 -16.75 -2.70 15.16
N SER A 118 -15.51 -2.20 15.25
CA SER A 118 -14.50 -2.41 14.24
C SER A 118 -13.12 -2.64 14.86
N LEU A 119 -12.37 -3.55 14.25
CA LEU A 119 -10.96 -3.80 14.54
C LEU A 119 -10.16 -3.56 13.26
N VAL A 120 -8.98 -3.00 13.39
CA VAL A 120 -8.06 -2.79 12.27
C VAL A 120 -6.79 -3.53 12.59
N PHE A 121 -6.53 -4.63 11.90
CA PHE A 121 -5.33 -5.43 12.10
C PHE A 121 -4.20 -4.95 11.20
N THR A 122 -2.98 -4.93 11.69
CA THR A 122 -1.78 -4.68 10.87
C THR A 122 -0.71 -5.74 11.13
N PRO A 123 0.01 -6.18 10.08
CA PRO A 123 1.10 -7.14 10.26
C PRO A 123 2.32 -6.45 10.84
N GLY A 124 3.01 -7.14 11.75
CA GLY A 124 4.28 -6.72 12.31
C GLY A 124 5.46 -7.60 11.90
N PRO A 125 6.67 -7.26 12.37
CA PRO A 125 7.83 -8.13 12.22
C PRO A 125 7.61 -9.49 12.91
N ASP A 126 8.31 -10.52 12.42
CA ASP A 126 8.36 -11.86 13.02
C ASP A 126 7.00 -12.55 13.23
N GLY A 127 5.99 -12.18 12.44
CA GLY A 127 4.66 -12.77 12.50
C GLY A 127 3.77 -12.19 13.60
N ALA A 128 4.18 -11.10 14.25
CA ALA A 128 3.33 -10.34 15.15
C ALA A 128 2.14 -9.73 14.40
N VAL A 129 1.05 -9.50 15.12
CA VAL A 129 -0.15 -8.84 14.63
C VAL A 129 -0.52 -7.75 15.61
N TYR A 130 -0.86 -6.58 15.09
CA TYR A 130 -1.22 -5.40 15.88
C TYR A 130 -2.66 -4.98 15.60
N ILE A 131 -3.29 -4.31 16.56
CA ILE A 131 -4.58 -3.64 16.39
C ILE A 131 -4.48 -2.16 16.73
N ASP A 132 -5.29 -1.34 16.06
CA ASP A 132 -5.39 0.08 16.38
C ASP A 132 -6.09 0.29 17.73
N SER A 133 -5.51 1.15 18.57
CA SER A 133 -6.06 1.50 19.89
C SER A 133 -7.25 2.48 19.82
N GLY A 134 -7.43 3.13 18.67
CA GLY A 134 -8.36 4.25 18.48
C GLY A 134 -7.76 5.62 18.84
N GLU A 135 -6.53 5.66 19.34
CA GLU A 135 -5.78 6.89 19.62
C GLU A 135 -4.82 7.22 18.47
N THR A 136 -4.48 8.49 18.31
CA THR A 136 -3.52 8.97 17.31
C THR A 136 -2.48 9.86 17.96
N THR A 137 -1.22 9.77 17.52
CA THR A 137 -0.11 10.58 18.05
C THR A 137 -0.14 12.02 17.56
N GLY A 138 -0.79 12.28 16.42
CA GLY A 138 -0.84 13.60 15.79
C GLY A 138 0.46 14.03 15.09
N ASP A 139 1.40 13.10 14.88
CA ASP A 139 2.72 13.40 14.29
C ASP A 139 2.66 13.77 12.78
N TYR A 140 1.55 13.43 12.12
CA TYR A 140 1.33 13.67 10.70
C TYR A 140 0.34 14.81 10.47
N GLN A 141 0.65 15.68 9.51
CA GLN A 141 -0.24 16.78 9.13
C GLN A 141 -1.56 16.21 8.55
N PRO A 142 -2.74 16.78 8.91
CA PRO A 142 -4.02 16.36 8.35
C PRO A 142 -4.02 16.36 6.82
N GLY A 143 -4.48 15.27 6.21
CA GLY A 143 -4.50 15.08 4.76
C GLY A 143 -3.15 14.75 4.13
N SER A 144 -2.08 14.60 4.92
CA SER A 144 -0.82 14.06 4.42
C SER A 144 -0.95 12.57 4.12
N ILE A 145 -0.02 12.03 3.31
CA ILE A 145 0.03 10.59 3.03
C ILE A 145 0.11 9.78 4.33
N GLY A 146 0.84 10.26 5.34
CA GLY A 146 0.97 9.54 6.61
C GLY A 146 -0.30 9.53 7.44
N ASP A 147 -1.02 10.66 7.47
CA ASP A 147 -2.34 10.75 8.09
C ASP A 147 -3.36 9.84 7.39
N MET A 148 -3.44 9.92 6.06
CA MET A 148 -4.37 9.09 5.26
C MET A 148 -4.10 7.58 5.32
N ASN A 149 -2.86 7.17 5.64
CA ASN A 149 -2.49 5.77 5.80
C ASN A 149 -2.40 5.36 7.28
N GLY A 150 -2.86 6.20 8.21
CA GLY A 150 -2.92 5.86 9.64
C GLY A 150 -1.55 5.62 10.29
N PHE A 151 -0.44 6.20 9.77
CA PHE A 151 0.88 6.03 10.40
C PHE A 151 0.99 6.72 11.76
N GLY A 152 0.08 7.64 12.07
CA GLY A 152 -0.04 8.22 13.40
C GLY A 152 -0.92 7.42 14.37
N ASN A 153 -1.50 6.28 13.96
CA ASN A 153 -2.35 5.49 14.84
C ASN A 153 -1.49 4.80 15.91
N VAL A 154 -1.91 4.89 17.16
CA VAL A 154 -1.32 4.10 18.24
C VAL A 154 -1.82 2.67 18.09
N VAL A 155 -0.89 1.72 18.14
CA VAL A 155 -1.16 0.30 17.93
C VAL A 155 -0.78 -0.52 19.15
N GLU A 156 -1.49 -1.63 19.35
CA GLU A 156 -1.27 -2.59 20.42
C GLU A 156 -0.98 -3.96 19.81
N GLU A 157 0.03 -4.65 20.34
CA GLU A 157 0.35 -6.00 19.89
C GLU A 157 -0.68 -7.00 20.41
N VAL A 158 -1.18 -7.85 19.52
CA VAL A 158 -2.12 -8.91 19.84
C VAL A 158 -1.35 -10.11 20.39
N THR A 159 -1.06 -10.08 21.68
CA THR A 159 -0.42 -11.20 22.39
C THR A 159 -1.42 -12.23 22.92
N SER A 160 -2.69 -11.84 23.07
CA SER A 160 -3.79 -12.72 23.47
C SER A 160 -5.16 -12.18 23.03
N ILE A 161 -6.22 -12.98 23.20
CA ILE A 161 -7.58 -12.56 22.89
C ILE A 161 -8.10 -11.52 23.89
N GLU A 162 -7.61 -11.57 25.13
CA GLU A 162 -7.94 -10.62 26.18
C GLU A 162 -7.53 -9.19 25.79
N VAL A 163 -6.37 -9.02 25.15
CA VAL A 163 -5.93 -7.71 24.62
C VAL A 163 -6.98 -7.12 23.68
N ILE A 164 -7.53 -7.93 22.78
CA ILE A 164 -8.56 -7.49 21.84
C ILE A 164 -9.85 -7.15 22.57
N ILE A 165 -10.27 -7.99 23.53
CA ILE A 165 -11.48 -7.76 24.30
C ILE A 165 -11.37 -6.49 25.14
N GLU A 166 -10.23 -6.25 25.79
CA GLU A 166 -9.95 -5.05 26.56
C GLU A 166 -9.94 -3.80 25.67
N ASN A 167 -9.33 -3.90 24.49
CA ASN A 167 -9.35 -2.86 23.47
C ASN A 167 -10.79 -2.51 23.03
N LEU A 168 -11.60 -3.53 22.71
CA LEU A 168 -13.01 -3.37 22.37
C LEU A 168 -13.82 -2.74 23.51
N CYS A 169 -13.65 -3.21 24.75
CA CYS A 169 -14.37 -2.66 25.90
C CYS A 169 -14.01 -1.19 26.16
N ARG A 170 -12.75 -0.81 25.93
CA ARG A 170 -12.30 0.59 26.07
C ARG A 170 -12.87 1.48 24.98
N ARG A 171 -12.91 1.00 23.73
CA ARG A 171 -13.36 1.79 22.56
C ARG A 171 -14.88 1.83 22.41
N CYS A 172 -15.56 0.77 22.85
CA CYS A 172 -17.02 0.60 22.76
C CYS A 172 -17.57 0.19 24.14
N PRO A 173 -17.61 1.10 25.13
CA PRO A 173 -18.04 0.78 26.50
C PRO A 173 -19.45 0.18 26.59
N GLU A 174 -20.34 0.57 25.69
CA GLU A 174 -21.70 0.03 25.55
C GLU A 174 -21.72 -1.48 25.24
N LEU A 175 -20.66 -2.01 24.63
CA LEU A 175 -20.52 -3.44 24.36
C LEU A 175 -19.96 -4.20 25.56
N ALA A 176 -19.38 -3.53 26.55
CA ALA A 176 -18.72 -4.19 27.68
C ALA A 176 -19.69 -5.07 28.50
N GLU A 177 -20.93 -4.62 28.70
CA GLU A 177 -21.95 -5.43 29.38
C GLU A 177 -22.40 -6.64 28.55
N SER A 178 -22.46 -6.51 27.22
CA SER A 178 -22.78 -7.61 26.32
C SER A 178 -21.67 -8.64 26.30
N ILE A 179 -20.42 -8.19 26.23
CA ILE A 179 -19.23 -9.05 26.21
C ILE A 179 -19.09 -9.83 27.52
N ARG A 180 -19.27 -9.18 28.68
CA ARG A 180 -19.17 -9.86 30.00
C ARG A 180 -20.21 -10.98 30.19
N LYS A 181 -21.34 -10.95 29.49
CA LYS A 181 -22.35 -12.02 29.54
C LYS A 181 -21.93 -13.28 28.79
N HIS A 182 -20.92 -13.19 27.93
CA HIS A 182 -20.43 -14.28 27.07
C HIS A 182 -19.06 -14.84 27.49
N GLN A 183 -18.47 -14.29 28.56
CA GLN A 183 -17.28 -14.83 29.23
C GLN A 183 -17.66 -15.96 30.20
#